data_AF-Q4J846-F1
#
_entry.id   AF-Q4J846-F1
#
_cell.length_a   1.000
_cell.length_b   1.000
_cell.length_c   1.000
_cell.angle_alpha   90.00
_cell.angle_beta   90.00
_cell.angle_gamma   90.00
#
_symmetry.space_group_name_H-M   'P 1'
#
loop_
_entity.id
_entity.type
_entity.pdbx_description
1 polymer ?
#
loop_
_entity_poly.entity_id
_entity_poly.type
_entity_poly.pdbx_seq_one_letter_code
_entity_poly.pdbx_strand_id
1 'polypeptide(L)'
;MRKRSAIFTVVLIIVVIIALSLLLFMNRASSHSSTIQSGGTISGKVNNVIINQAIEKASNVPDKMFVEVNITVSYNGSGSVNIVPQDFYLTTSRGVYEGSPGEPVFGDPSPFQPTTLKNETSANGIVSFLTPSNISLHNIYYKENGKILLNISLRGTNLTYFTWISVIHISSNNSLTVYFTNVSSNLMGFSGNKIVLNVTIHNLNYNETVKLMNLTVQPNIFNYTYSPPVGENLTIKPNGFLSLVLTIILPRVSYYGDVYIKITFA
;
A
#
# COMPACT_ATOMS: atom_id res chain seq x y z
N MET A 1 1.52 -53.43 -27.01
CA MET A 1 1.45 -52.20 -27.84
C MET A 1 0.99 -50.91 -27.11
N ARG A 2 0.50 -50.94 -25.85
CA ARG A 2 -0.01 -49.74 -25.15
C ARG A 2 1.03 -48.78 -24.54
N LYS A 3 2.27 -49.22 -24.27
CA LYS A 3 3.30 -48.37 -23.61
C LYS A 3 3.99 -47.36 -24.53
N ARG A 4 4.08 -47.63 -25.85
CA ARG A 4 4.74 -46.70 -26.80
C ARG A 4 3.87 -45.50 -27.16
N SER A 5 2.54 -45.65 -27.10
CA SER A 5 1.59 -44.56 -27.34
C SER A 5 1.62 -43.51 -26.23
N ALA A 6 1.68 -43.92 -24.95
CA ALA A 6 1.73 -42.99 -23.83
C ALA A 6 3.00 -42.11 -23.84
N ILE A 7 4.16 -42.68 -24.17
CA ILE A 7 5.42 -41.93 -24.27
C ILE A 7 5.36 -40.90 -25.40
N PHE A 8 4.80 -41.28 -26.55
CA PHE A 8 4.65 -40.36 -27.70
C PHE A 8 3.72 -39.19 -27.38
N THR A 9 2.61 -39.45 -26.68
CA THR A 9 1.66 -38.41 -26.25
C THR A 9 2.29 -37.44 -25.25
N VAL A 10 3.10 -37.93 -24.30
CA VAL A 10 3.79 -37.07 -23.31
C VAL A 10 4.83 -36.18 -23.99
N VAL A 11 5.61 -36.72 -24.93
CA VAL A 11 6.60 -35.92 -25.69
C VAL A 11 5.90 -34.83 -26.51
N LEU A 12 4.77 -35.16 -27.17
CA LEU A 12 4.00 -34.19 -27.95
C LEU A 12 3.47 -33.04 -27.07
N ILE A 13 2.94 -33.35 -25.88
CA ILE A 13 2.44 -32.34 -24.95
C ILE A 13 3.56 -31.40 -24.49
N ILE A 14 4.74 -31.93 -24.15
CA ILE A 14 5.89 -31.13 -23.72
C ILE A 14 6.35 -30.19 -24.84
N VAL A 15 6.42 -30.68 -26.09
CA VAL A 15 6.81 -29.85 -27.24
C VAL A 15 5.79 -28.74 -27.49
N VAL A 16 4.49 -29.04 -27.38
CA VAL A 16 3.43 -28.03 -27.52
C VAL A 16 3.52 -26.96 -26.43
N ILE A 17 3.76 -27.35 -25.17
CA ILE A 17 3.92 -26.40 -24.04
C ILE A 17 5.14 -25.50 -24.25
N ILE A 18 6.28 -26.06 -24.69
CA ILE A 18 7.49 -25.29 -24.98
C ILE A 18 7.26 -24.32 -26.13
N ALA A 19 6.61 -24.78 -27.21
CA ALA A 19 6.28 -23.95 -28.37
C ALA A 19 5.32 -22.80 -28.01
N LEU A 20 4.29 -23.07 -27.20
CA LEU A 20 3.38 -22.03 -26.68
C LEU A 20 4.10 -21.03 -25.76
N SER A 21 5.00 -21.51 -24.92
CA SER A 21 5.80 -20.65 -24.03
C SER A 21 6.72 -19.73 -24.84
N LEU A 22 7.36 -20.26 -25.89
CA LEU A 22 8.16 -19.48 -26.84
C LEU A 22 7.31 -18.49 -27.63
N LEU A 23 6.11 -18.87 -28.08
CA LEU A 23 5.21 -17.97 -28.80
C LEU A 23 4.75 -16.81 -27.92
N LEU A 24 4.44 -17.07 -26.65
CA LEU A 24 4.09 -16.05 -25.66
C LEU A 24 5.27 -15.11 -25.36
N PHE A 25 6.49 -15.64 -25.32
CA PHE A 25 7.71 -14.85 -25.16
C PHE A 25 8.01 -13.98 -26.40
N MET A 26 7.83 -14.53 -27.60
CA MET A 26 8.03 -13.81 -28.87
C MET A 26 6.97 -12.74 -29.09
N ASN A 27 5.70 -12.98 -28.70
CA ASN A 27 4.66 -11.95 -28.71
C ASN A 27 4.86 -10.85 -27.65
N ARG A 28 5.57 -11.15 -26.54
CA ARG A 28 6.03 -10.11 -25.61
C ARG A 28 7.15 -9.25 -26.21
N ALA A 29 8.05 -9.83 -27.01
CA ALA A 29 9.14 -9.09 -27.63
C ALA A 29 8.70 -8.24 -28.84
N SER A 30 7.65 -8.63 -29.57
CA SER A 30 7.23 -7.97 -30.82
C SER A 30 6.29 -6.78 -30.67
N SER A 31 5.73 -6.52 -29.48
CA SER A 31 4.80 -5.40 -29.24
C SER A 31 5.43 -4.12 -28.69
N HIS A 32 6.76 -4.06 -28.54
CA HIS A 32 7.47 -2.93 -27.88
C HIS A 32 8.28 -2.04 -28.85
N SER A 33 7.89 -1.97 -30.13
CA SER A 33 8.54 -1.06 -31.08
C SER A 33 8.04 0.38 -30.89
N SER A 34 8.71 1.18 -30.06
CA SER A 34 8.66 2.64 -30.17
C SER A 34 9.82 3.14 -31.02
N THR A 35 9.52 3.98 -32.00
CA THR A 35 10.51 4.73 -32.77
C THR A 35 10.62 6.13 -32.19
N ILE A 36 11.37 6.27 -31.09
CA ILE A 36 11.85 7.60 -30.68
C ILE A 36 12.79 8.09 -31.78
N GLN A 37 12.29 8.96 -32.66
CA GLN A 37 13.12 9.64 -33.65
C GLN A 37 14.10 10.56 -32.93
N SER A 38 15.32 10.71 -33.48
CA SER A 38 16.37 11.50 -32.83
C SER A 38 15.90 12.92 -32.55
N GLY A 39 15.85 13.32 -31.28
CA GLY A 39 15.45 14.65 -30.82
C GLY A 39 14.30 14.68 -29.80
N GLY A 40 13.58 13.57 -29.60
CA GLY A 40 12.56 13.49 -28.54
C GLY A 40 13.15 13.33 -27.14
N THR A 41 12.54 13.99 -26.16
CA THR A 41 12.90 13.95 -24.74
C THR A 41 11.72 13.42 -23.91
N ILE A 42 11.99 12.38 -23.11
CA ILE A 42 11.07 11.93 -22.05
C ILE A 42 11.48 12.65 -20.76
N SER A 43 10.51 13.25 -20.10
CA SER A 43 10.69 13.85 -18.77
C SER A 43 9.68 13.26 -17.81
N GLY A 44 9.92 13.38 -16.51
CA GLY A 44 8.98 12.90 -15.52
C GLY A 44 9.18 13.54 -14.16
N LYS A 45 8.14 13.42 -13.35
CA LYS A 45 8.08 13.92 -11.98
C LYS A 45 7.47 12.85 -11.11
N VAL A 46 8.12 12.56 -9.98
CA VAL A 46 7.55 11.73 -8.92
C VAL A 46 6.75 12.63 -7.98
N ASN A 47 5.47 12.33 -7.82
CA ASN A 47 4.55 13.11 -7.00
C ASN A 47 4.61 12.66 -5.53
N ASN A 48 4.53 11.36 -5.30
CA ASN A 48 4.75 10.72 -4.02
C ASN A 48 5.24 9.27 -4.22
N VAL A 49 5.74 8.68 -3.13
CA VAL A 49 6.03 7.26 -3.06
C VAL A 49 5.25 6.66 -1.90
N ILE A 50 4.50 5.61 -2.17
CA ILE A 50 3.73 4.86 -1.19
C ILE A 50 4.51 3.59 -0.83
N ILE A 51 4.70 3.38 0.47
CA ILE A 51 5.28 2.15 1.02
C ILE A 51 4.13 1.29 1.53
N ASN A 52 4.00 0.10 0.96
CA ASN A 52 2.90 -0.81 1.19
C ASN A 52 3.40 -2.20 1.60
N GLN A 53 3.82 -2.32 2.86
CA GLN A 53 4.15 -3.61 3.48
C GLN A 53 2.91 -4.31 4.08
N ALA A 54 1.82 -3.58 4.28
CA ALA A 54 0.61 -4.10 4.90
C ALA A 54 -0.01 -5.23 4.06
N ILE A 55 -0.08 -5.07 2.74
CA ILE A 55 -0.65 -6.09 1.84
C ILE A 55 0.18 -7.38 1.84
N GLU A 56 1.52 -7.29 1.80
CA GLU A 56 2.37 -8.48 1.84
C GLU A 56 2.22 -9.25 3.16
N LYS A 57 2.02 -8.53 4.28
CA LYS A 57 1.66 -9.16 5.56
C LYS A 57 0.30 -9.86 5.51
N ALA A 58 -0.68 -9.31 4.79
CA ALA A 58 -1.98 -9.96 4.59
C ALA A 58 -1.87 -11.22 3.70
N SER A 59 -1.00 -11.21 2.69
CA SER A 59 -0.76 -12.33 1.77
C SER A 59 0.22 -13.38 2.30
N ASN A 60 0.75 -13.20 3.52
CA ASN A 60 1.74 -14.07 4.16
C ASN A 60 3.04 -14.25 3.35
N VAL A 61 3.48 -13.22 2.63
CA VAL A 61 4.77 -13.24 1.94
C VAL A 61 5.82 -12.56 2.82
N PRO A 62 6.70 -13.32 3.51
CA PRO A 62 7.66 -12.75 4.43
C PRO A 62 8.69 -11.90 3.68
N ASP A 63 9.19 -10.88 4.38
CA ASP A 63 10.30 -10.01 3.97
C ASP A 63 10.14 -9.22 2.67
N LYS A 64 8.93 -9.11 2.14
CA LYS A 64 8.62 -8.29 0.96
C LYS A 64 7.72 -7.10 1.27
N MET A 65 7.75 -6.12 0.38
CA MET A 65 6.85 -4.97 0.38
C MET A 65 6.66 -4.44 -1.05
N PHE A 66 5.50 -3.83 -1.29
CA PHE A 66 5.29 -3.03 -2.48
C PHE A 66 5.79 -1.61 -2.26
N VAL A 67 6.57 -1.11 -3.21
CA VAL A 67 6.86 0.32 -3.38
C VAL A 67 6.06 0.79 -4.57
N GLU A 68 5.18 1.75 -4.34
CA GLU A 68 4.27 2.29 -5.35
C GLU A 68 4.69 3.74 -5.63
N VAL A 69 5.13 4.01 -6.86
CA VAL A 69 5.62 5.34 -7.26
C VAL A 69 4.56 6.00 -8.13
N ASN A 70 3.94 7.08 -7.63
CA ASN A 70 3.07 7.92 -8.44
C ASN A 70 3.94 8.84 -9.29
N ILE A 71 3.91 8.59 -10.60
CA ILE A 71 4.75 9.27 -11.56
C ILE A 71 3.88 9.93 -12.64
N THR A 72 4.26 11.15 -13.00
CA THR A 72 3.82 11.79 -14.23
C THR A 72 4.96 11.73 -15.23
N VAL A 73 4.69 11.25 -16.44
CA VAL A 73 5.65 11.18 -17.54
C VAL A 73 5.14 12.01 -18.71
N SER A 74 6.04 12.79 -19.30
CA SER A 74 5.74 13.69 -20.41
C SER A 74 6.70 13.45 -21.56
N TYR A 75 6.21 13.56 -22.79
CA TYR A 75 7.02 13.45 -24.00
C TYR A 75 7.00 14.76 -24.78
N ASN A 76 8.18 15.23 -25.18
CA ASN A 76 8.35 16.37 -26.09
C ASN A 76 9.30 15.96 -27.22
N GLY A 77 8.80 15.86 -28.43
CA GLY A 77 9.55 15.33 -29.57
C GLY A 77 8.67 15.03 -30.77
N SER A 78 9.30 14.74 -31.92
CA SER A 78 8.57 14.27 -33.08
C SER A 78 8.04 12.84 -32.87
N GLY A 79 6.88 12.54 -33.46
CA GLY A 79 6.27 11.21 -33.39
C GLY A 79 5.57 10.90 -32.07
N SER A 80 5.68 9.63 -31.64
CA SER A 80 5.04 9.14 -30.42
C SER A 80 5.91 8.08 -29.75
N VAL A 81 5.83 8.00 -28.42
CA VAL A 81 6.48 6.97 -27.61
C VAL A 81 5.43 6.17 -26.86
N ASN A 82 5.61 4.85 -26.77
CA ASN A 82 4.75 3.99 -25.97
C ASN A 82 5.38 3.79 -24.60
N ILE A 83 4.75 4.29 -23.54
CA ILE A 83 5.22 4.14 -22.16
C ILE A 83 4.50 2.97 -21.53
N VAL A 84 5.26 1.96 -21.08
CA VAL A 84 4.72 0.78 -20.39
C VAL A 84 5.30 0.64 -18.97
N PRO A 85 4.53 0.17 -17.98
CA PRO A 85 4.98 0.02 -16.60
C PRO A 85 6.22 -0.86 -16.39
N GLN A 86 6.39 -1.88 -17.22
CA GLN A 86 7.47 -2.88 -17.13
C GLN A 86 8.84 -2.29 -17.48
N ASP A 87 8.87 -1.21 -18.25
CA ASP A 87 10.10 -0.53 -18.63
C ASP A 87 10.59 0.47 -17.56
N PHE A 88 9.83 0.60 -16.45
CA PHE A 88 10.31 1.30 -15.26
C PHE A 88 11.08 0.36 -14.35
N TYR A 89 12.11 0.90 -13.73
CA TYR A 89 12.95 0.19 -12.78
C TYR A 89 13.22 1.06 -11.56
N LEU A 90 13.11 0.44 -10.39
CA LEU A 90 13.40 1.05 -9.10
C LEU A 90 14.77 0.59 -8.61
N THR A 91 15.68 1.53 -8.41
CA THR A 91 16.96 1.29 -7.75
C THR A 91 16.85 1.55 -6.26
N THR A 92 17.40 0.62 -5.48
CA THR A 92 17.38 0.64 -4.03
C THR A 92 18.76 0.29 -3.48
N SER A 93 18.91 0.31 -2.15
CA SER A 93 20.11 -0.20 -1.47
C SER A 93 20.34 -1.71 -1.65
N ARG A 94 19.34 -2.48 -2.09
CA ARG A 94 19.42 -3.96 -2.23
C ARG A 94 19.43 -4.45 -3.67
N GLY A 95 19.31 -3.56 -4.64
CA GLY A 95 19.33 -3.91 -6.07
C GLY A 95 18.34 -3.09 -6.89
N VAL A 96 18.06 -3.62 -8.07
CA VAL A 96 17.18 -3.04 -9.09
C VAL A 96 15.96 -3.94 -9.25
N TYR A 97 14.77 -3.34 -9.29
CA TYR A 97 13.50 -4.04 -9.40
C TYR A 97 12.71 -3.50 -10.59
N GLU A 98 12.14 -4.40 -11.39
CA GLU A 98 11.29 -4.07 -12.54
C GLU A 98 9.87 -3.70 -12.08
N GLY A 99 9.21 -2.81 -12.81
CA GLY A 99 7.82 -2.43 -12.57
C GLY A 99 6.86 -3.56 -12.89
N SER A 100 5.88 -3.78 -12.02
CA SER A 100 4.88 -4.84 -12.17
C SER A 100 3.60 -4.31 -12.83
N PRO A 101 3.06 -4.99 -13.86
CA PRO A 101 1.73 -4.71 -14.38
C PRO A 101 0.65 -5.37 -13.52
N GLY A 102 -0.21 -4.56 -12.89
CA GLY A 102 -1.55 -5.01 -12.50
C GLY A 102 -1.83 -5.40 -11.04
N GLU A 103 -0.91 -5.21 -10.07
CA GLU A 103 -1.16 -5.48 -8.63
C GLU A 103 -0.21 -4.60 -7.76
N PRO A 104 -0.62 -4.05 -6.60
CA PRO A 104 -1.93 -3.56 -6.19
C PRO A 104 -2.01 -2.03 -6.13
N VAL A 105 -3.24 -1.49 -6.09
CA VAL A 105 -3.56 -0.09 -5.80
C VAL A 105 -4.79 -0.09 -4.89
N PHE A 106 -4.59 -0.03 -3.56
CA PHE A 106 -5.69 0.19 -2.61
C PHE A 106 -5.49 1.56 -1.93
N GLY A 107 -6.46 2.46 -2.11
CA GLY A 107 -6.51 3.76 -1.42
C GLY A 107 -6.75 4.99 -2.31
N ASP A 108 -6.24 5.04 -3.56
CA ASP A 108 -6.57 6.01 -4.64
C ASP A 108 -5.79 5.67 -5.95
N PRO A 109 -6.08 6.21 -7.15
CA PRO A 109 -6.63 5.47 -8.28
C PRO A 109 -5.59 5.21 -9.40
N SER A 110 -5.90 4.21 -10.23
CA SER A 110 -5.28 3.98 -11.54
C SER A 110 -3.80 3.56 -11.53
N PRO A 111 -3.54 2.25 -11.53
CA PRO A 111 -2.22 1.76 -11.93
C PRO A 111 -1.85 2.36 -13.29
N PHE A 112 -0.57 2.69 -13.48
CA PHE A 112 -0.08 3.27 -14.73
C PHE A 112 -0.44 2.32 -15.87
N GLN A 113 -1.24 2.80 -16.82
CA GLN A 113 -1.63 2.00 -17.97
C GLN A 113 -0.63 2.20 -19.11
N PRO A 114 -0.31 1.16 -19.89
CA PRO A 114 0.37 1.32 -21.17
C PRO A 114 -0.25 2.47 -21.97
N THR A 115 0.53 3.49 -22.28
CA THR A 115 0.02 4.73 -22.89
C THR A 115 0.95 5.23 -23.98
N THR A 116 0.39 5.52 -25.15
CA THR A 116 1.12 6.20 -26.23
C THR A 116 1.08 7.71 -26.01
N LEU A 117 2.24 8.31 -25.74
CA LEU A 117 2.41 9.75 -25.63
C LEU A 117 2.78 10.32 -27.00
N LYS A 118 2.07 11.38 -27.40
CA LYS A 118 2.39 12.24 -28.56
C LYS A 118 3.15 13.48 -28.08
N ASN A 119 3.61 14.31 -29.02
CA ASN A 119 4.27 15.56 -28.70
C ASN A 119 3.48 16.40 -27.68
N GLU A 120 4.17 16.90 -26.66
CA GLU A 120 3.63 17.75 -25.58
C GLU A 120 2.48 17.11 -24.77
N THR A 121 2.40 15.78 -24.73
CA THR A 121 1.43 15.06 -23.91
C THR A 121 2.08 14.43 -22.68
N SER A 122 1.24 14.15 -21.68
CA SER A 122 1.65 13.51 -20.43
C SER A 122 0.64 12.46 -19.97
N ALA A 123 1.13 11.49 -19.21
CA ALA A 123 0.34 10.48 -18.53
C ALA A 123 0.75 10.42 -17.05
N ASN A 124 -0.21 10.10 -16.19
CA ASN A 124 0.00 9.91 -14.77
C ASN A 124 -0.51 8.52 -14.35
N GLY A 125 0.18 7.91 -13.40
CA GLY A 125 -0.29 6.70 -12.75
C GLY A 125 0.72 6.15 -11.75
N ILE A 126 0.35 5.05 -11.12
CA ILE A 126 1.18 4.37 -10.13
C ILE A 126 1.92 3.21 -10.77
N VAL A 127 3.24 3.17 -10.61
CA VAL A 127 4.07 2.01 -10.94
C VAL A 127 4.44 1.28 -9.66
N SER A 128 4.11 -0.01 -9.58
CA SER A 128 4.33 -0.83 -8.40
C SER A 128 5.58 -1.71 -8.56
N PHE A 129 6.38 -1.82 -7.51
CA PHE A 129 7.61 -2.61 -7.46
C PHE A 129 7.57 -3.55 -6.26
N LEU A 130 7.74 -4.85 -6.51
CA LEU A 130 7.91 -5.82 -5.42
C LEU A 130 9.37 -5.84 -4.98
N THR A 131 9.61 -5.42 -3.74
CA THR A 131 10.96 -5.26 -3.19
C THR A 131 11.09 -5.99 -1.86
N PRO A 132 12.31 -6.29 -1.38
CA PRO A 132 12.51 -6.67 0.00
C PRO A 132 12.11 -5.52 0.94
N SER A 133 11.68 -5.87 2.15
CA SER A 133 11.49 -4.89 3.22
C SER A 133 12.82 -4.23 3.65
N ASN A 134 12.73 -3.09 4.36
CA ASN A 134 13.85 -2.34 4.92
C ASN A 134 14.90 -1.88 3.89
N ILE A 135 14.44 -1.32 2.78
CA ILE A 135 15.30 -0.76 1.72
C ILE A 135 15.37 0.77 1.79
N SER A 136 16.43 1.34 1.24
CA SER A 136 16.53 2.76 0.92
C SER A 136 16.28 2.98 -0.56
N LEU A 137 15.42 3.94 -0.92
CA LEU A 137 15.10 4.26 -2.30
C LEU A 137 16.15 5.22 -2.89
N HIS A 138 16.60 4.95 -4.12
CA HIS A 138 17.59 5.79 -4.79
C HIS A 138 16.98 6.53 -5.98
N ASN A 139 16.60 5.79 -7.02
CA ASN A 139 16.17 6.34 -8.29
C ASN A 139 15.09 5.48 -8.90
N ILE A 140 14.19 6.10 -9.67
CA ILE A 140 13.36 5.41 -10.66
C ILE A 140 13.87 5.79 -12.05
N TYR A 141 14.03 4.81 -12.93
CA TYR A 141 14.42 5.06 -14.30
C TYR A 141 13.50 4.34 -15.27
N TYR A 142 13.28 4.96 -16.44
CA TYR A 142 12.61 4.35 -17.58
C TYR A 142 13.68 3.93 -18.58
N LYS A 143 13.68 2.66 -18.98
CA LYS A 143 14.66 2.09 -19.89
C LYS A 143 13.95 1.38 -21.03
N GLU A 144 14.31 1.76 -22.25
CA GLU A 144 13.82 1.13 -23.46
C GLU A 144 15.02 0.73 -24.33
N ASN A 145 15.01 -0.48 -24.90
CA ASN A 145 16.07 -0.97 -25.80
C ASN A 145 17.50 -0.81 -25.25
N GLY A 146 17.69 -1.01 -23.95
CA GLY A 146 19.01 -0.89 -23.33
C GLY A 146 19.39 0.52 -22.87
N LYS A 147 18.66 1.56 -23.28
CA LYS A 147 18.99 2.97 -23.01
C LYS A 147 18.10 3.54 -21.91
N ILE A 148 18.69 4.26 -20.97
CA ILE A 148 17.96 5.01 -19.95
C ILE A 148 17.47 6.31 -20.58
N LEU A 149 16.15 6.50 -20.60
CA LEU A 149 15.50 7.68 -21.20
C LEU A 149 14.94 8.64 -20.15
N LEU A 150 14.70 8.15 -18.93
CA LEU A 150 14.29 8.94 -17.77
C LEU A 150 15.06 8.43 -16.56
N ASN A 151 15.54 9.33 -15.71
CA ASN A 151 16.16 8.99 -14.43
C ASN A 151 15.81 10.06 -13.40
N ILE A 152 15.01 9.70 -12.41
CA ILE A 152 14.54 10.61 -11.36
C ILE A 152 15.07 10.10 -10.02
N SER A 153 15.71 10.98 -9.25
CA SER A 153 16.10 10.66 -7.88
C SER A 153 14.88 10.65 -6.96
N LEU A 154 14.81 9.64 -6.10
CA LEU A 154 13.80 9.50 -5.05
C LEU A 154 14.30 10.00 -3.68
N ARG A 155 15.52 10.56 -3.62
CA ARG A 155 16.07 11.12 -2.39
C ARG A 155 15.24 12.34 -1.99
N GLY A 156 14.79 12.36 -0.74
CA GLY A 156 13.98 13.46 -0.21
C GLY A 156 12.53 13.48 -0.71
N THR A 157 12.09 12.46 -1.46
CA THR A 157 10.68 12.34 -1.84
C THR A 157 9.83 12.05 -0.61
N ASN A 158 8.62 12.64 -0.57
CA ASN A 158 7.66 12.36 0.48
C ASN A 158 7.22 10.89 0.43
N LEU A 159 7.46 10.18 1.52
CA LEU A 159 7.00 8.82 1.72
C LEU A 159 5.64 8.84 2.42
N THR A 160 4.70 8.11 1.85
CA THR A 160 3.39 7.85 2.42
C THR A 160 3.33 6.37 2.79
N TYR A 161 2.77 6.02 3.95
CA TYR A 161 2.68 4.62 4.38
C TYR A 161 1.24 4.16 4.41
N PHE A 162 0.97 2.98 3.86
CA PHE A 162 -0.36 2.39 3.87
C PHE A 162 -0.63 1.62 5.16
N THR A 163 -1.79 1.83 5.75
CA THR A 163 -2.28 1.13 6.94
C THR A 163 -3.63 0.49 6.65
N TRP A 164 -3.77 -0.75 7.09
CA TRP A 164 -5.03 -1.51 7.12
C TRP A 164 -5.20 -2.07 8.53
N ILE A 165 -6.23 -1.60 9.23
CA ILE A 165 -6.64 -2.16 10.53
C ILE A 165 -7.73 -3.20 10.28
N SER A 166 -7.43 -4.46 10.61
CA SER A 166 -8.33 -5.58 10.36
C SER A 166 -9.51 -5.56 11.36
N VAL A 167 -9.20 -5.49 12.65
CA VAL A 167 -10.18 -5.41 13.73
C VAL A 167 -9.72 -4.42 14.80
N ILE A 168 -10.66 -3.76 15.47
CA ILE A 168 -10.40 -3.01 16.69
C ILE A 168 -10.92 -3.81 17.88
N HIS A 169 -10.01 -4.30 18.72
CA HIS A 169 -10.33 -4.98 19.97
C HIS A 169 -10.36 -3.99 21.12
N ILE A 170 -11.31 -4.14 22.02
CA ILE A 170 -11.40 -3.31 23.23
C ILE A 170 -11.45 -4.18 24.47
N SER A 171 -10.70 -3.77 25.49
CA SER A 171 -10.70 -4.40 26.80
C SER A 171 -10.71 -3.36 27.92
N SER A 172 -11.27 -3.75 29.07
CA SER A 172 -11.29 -2.98 30.31
C SER A 172 -10.81 -3.84 31.48
N ASN A 173 -10.31 -3.19 32.55
CA ASN A 173 -9.85 -3.86 33.77
C ASN A 173 -10.96 -4.09 34.83
N ASN A 174 -12.21 -3.74 34.52
CA ASN A 174 -13.35 -3.88 35.42
C ASN A 174 -14.57 -4.38 34.62
N SER A 175 -15.57 -4.96 35.28
CA SER A 175 -16.83 -5.46 34.71
C SER A 175 -17.75 -4.30 34.26
N LEU A 176 -17.26 -3.53 33.30
CA LEU A 176 -17.95 -2.43 32.61
C LEU A 176 -18.19 -2.84 31.17
N THR A 177 -19.36 -2.51 30.62
CA THR A 177 -19.62 -2.73 29.20
C THR A 177 -19.25 -1.47 28.41
N VAL A 178 -18.32 -1.62 27.47
CA VAL A 178 -17.87 -0.55 26.59
C VAL A 178 -18.47 -0.77 25.21
N TYR A 179 -19.15 0.24 24.67
CA TYR A 179 -19.72 0.24 23.33
C TYR A 179 -19.06 1.29 22.45
N PHE A 180 -18.92 0.98 21.15
CA PHE A 180 -18.53 1.95 20.14
C PHE A 180 -19.74 2.18 19.25
N THR A 181 -20.23 3.41 19.24
CA THR A 181 -21.44 3.78 18.49
C THR A 181 -21.13 4.34 17.12
N ASN A 182 -19.88 4.76 16.85
CA ASN A 182 -19.47 5.16 15.51
C ASN A 182 -17.97 4.94 15.30
N VAL A 183 -17.62 4.01 14.42
CA VAL A 183 -16.27 3.84 13.87
C VAL A 183 -16.33 4.51 12.50
N SER A 184 -15.53 5.56 12.24
CA SER A 184 -15.39 6.07 10.86
C SER A 184 -15.15 4.88 9.92
N SER A 185 -15.98 4.73 8.90
CA SER A 185 -16.12 3.50 8.09
C SER A 185 -14.87 3.04 7.34
N ASN A 186 -13.77 3.79 7.40
CA ASN A 186 -12.53 3.43 6.74
C ASN A 186 -11.43 3.12 7.76
N LEU A 187 -11.24 1.82 8.03
CA LEU A 187 -10.12 1.28 8.80
C LEU A 187 -8.83 1.15 7.96
N MET A 188 -8.84 1.69 6.74
CA MET A 188 -7.74 1.71 5.81
C MET A 188 -7.40 3.15 5.44
N GLY A 189 -6.12 3.42 5.19
CA GLY A 189 -5.70 4.73 4.75
C GLY A 189 -4.20 4.95 4.77
N PHE A 190 -3.83 6.21 4.57
CA PHE A 190 -2.45 6.64 4.45
C PHE A 190 -1.96 7.34 5.72
N SER A 191 -0.65 7.24 5.99
CA SER A 191 0.03 7.88 7.11
C SER A 191 -0.38 9.34 7.29
N GLY A 192 -0.76 9.73 8.50
CA GLY A 192 -1.25 11.07 8.83
C GLY A 192 -2.78 11.23 8.75
N ASN A 193 -3.49 10.34 8.03
CA ASN A 193 -4.95 10.30 8.09
C ASN A 193 -5.42 9.93 9.50
N LYS A 194 -6.66 10.29 9.82
CA LYS A 194 -7.26 10.11 11.14
C LYS A 194 -8.42 9.14 11.06
N ILE A 195 -8.47 8.19 11.98
CA ILE A 195 -9.64 7.38 12.29
C ILE A 195 -10.28 7.99 13.53
N VAL A 196 -11.58 8.27 13.46
CA VAL A 196 -12.32 8.88 14.56
C VAL A 196 -13.33 7.87 15.07
N LEU A 197 -13.25 7.59 16.37
CA LEU A 197 -14.06 6.62 17.08
C LEU A 197 -14.86 7.34 18.15
N ASN A 198 -16.19 7.25 18.08
CA ASN A 198 -17.06 7.65 19.18
C ASN A 198 -17.20 6.47 20.14
N VAL A 199 -16.70 6.64 21.36
CA VAL A 199 -16.64 5.61 22.39
C VAL A 199 -17.61 5.96 23.49
N THR A 200 -18.54 5.06 23.81
CA THR A 200 -19.48 5.19 24.91
C THR A 200 -19.22 4.11 25.94
N ILE A 201 -18.87 4.53 27.15
CA ILE A 201 -18.55 3.64 28.27
C ILE A 201 -19.75 3.65 29.22
N HIS A 202 -20.32 2.48 29.50
CA HIS A 202 -21.41 2.35 30.47
C HIS A 202 -20.91 1.77 31.79
N ASN A 203 -21.28 2.43 32.88
CA ASN A 203 -21.11 1.88 34.21
C ASN A 203 -22.35 1.09 34.62
N LEU A 204 -22.30 -0.24 34.43
CA LEU A 204 -23.36 -1.15 34.85
C LEU A 204 -23.23 -1.58 36.33
N ASN A 205 -22.24 -1.05 37.06
CA ASN A 205 -22.19 -1.21 38.51
C ASN A 205 -23.27 -0.31 39.14
N TYR A 206 -24.09 -0.90 40.02
CA TYR A 206 -25.23 -0.24 40.64
C TYR A 206 -24.86 0.61 41.86
N ASN A 207 -23.66 0.43 42.42
CA ASN A 207 -23.29 0.96 43.74
C ASN A 207 -22.04 1.84 43.70
N GLU A 208 -21.19 1.72 42.68
CA GLU A 208 -19.88 2.38 42.66
C GLU A 208 -19.75 3.39 41.51
N THR A 209 -19.15 4.53 41.82
CA THR A 209 -18.70 5.49 40.80
C THR A 209 -17.31 5.06 40.34
N VAL A 210 -17.12 4.90 39.03
CA VAL A 210 -15.81 4.57 38.46
C VAL A 210 -15.16 5.81 37.86
N LYS A 211 -13.84 5.91 37.97
CA LYS A 211 -13.07 6.99 37.35
C LYS A 211 -12.27 6.45 36.17
N LEU A 212 -12.42 7.08 35.01
CA LEU A 212 -11.56 6.78 33.86
C LEU A 212 -10.12 7.27 34.16
N MET A 213 -9.17 6.35 34.23
CA MET A 213 -7.77 6.62 34.60
C MET A 213 -6.85 6.71 33.40
N ASN A 214 -7.07 5.87 32.38
CA ASN A 214 -6.24 5.86 31.18
C ASN A 214 -6.94 5.18 29.99
N LEU A 215 -6.53 5.57 28.79
CA LEU A 215 -6.82 4.87 27.54
C LEU A 215 -5.52 4.69 26.77
N THR A 216 -5.22 3.46 26.39
CA THR A 216 -4.04 3.13 25.57
C THR A 216 -4.42 2.45 24.28
N VAL A 217 -3.72 2.78 23.19
CA VAL A 217 -3.86 2.14 21.89
C VAL A 217 -2.58 1.35 21.59
N GLN A 218 -2.73 0.09 21.19
CA GLN A 218 -1.66 -0.78 20.75
C GLN A 218 -1.92 -1.26 19.32
N PRO A 219 -0.87 -1.49 18.51
CA PRO A 219 0.56 -1.34 18.85
C PRO A 219 1.01 0.11 19.01
N ASN A 220 2.10 0.33 19.76
CA ASN A 220 2.66 1.65 20.11
C ASN A 220 3.24 2.45 18.92
N ILE A 221 2.93 2.05 17.69
CA ILE A 221 3.21 2.80 16.47
C ILE A 221 2.11 3.83 16.19
N PHE A 222 0.91 3.62 16.73
CA PHE A 222 -0.23 4.51 16.55
C PHE A 222 -0.17 5.65 17.56
N ASN A 223 -0.17 6.88 17.05
CA ASN A 223 -0.45 8.05 17.88
C ASN A 223 -1.96 8.20 18.05
N TYR A 224 -2.40 8.65 19.21
CA TYR A 224 -3.81 8.83 19.48
C TYR A 224 -4.06 9.98 20.47
N THR A 225 -5.24 10.56 20.37
CA THR A 225 -5.74 11.57 21.30
C THR A 225 -7.18 11.24 21.64
N TYR A 226 -7.65 11.64 22.81
CA TYR A 226 -9.05 11.52 23.19
C TYR A 226 -9.58 12.84 23.74
N SER A 227 -10.89 13.06 23.58
CA SER A 227 -11.61 14.21 24.14
C SER A 227 -12.91 13.75 24.78
N PRO A 228 -13.23 14.17 26.02
CA PRO A 228 -12.44 15.02 26.91
C PRO A 228 -11.13 14.36 27.40
N PRO A 229 -10.09 15.14 27.78
CA PRO A 229 -8.84 14.59 28.31
C PRO A 229 -9.06 13.84 29.64
N VAL A 230 -8.36 12.72 29.79
CA VAL A 230 -8.34 11.87 30.97
C VAL A 230 -7.47 12.53 32.03
N GLY A 231 -7.99 12.64 33.25
CA GLY A 231 -7.26 13.24 34.38
C GLY A 231 -8.09 14.23 35.19
N GLU A 232 -9.05 14.92 34.56
CA GLU A 232 -9.99 15.79 35.26
C GLU A 232 -11.33 15.06 35.44
N ASN A 233 -11.46 14.32 36.56
CA ASN A 233 -12.73 13.81 37.11
C ASN A 233 -13.77 13.29 36.11
N LEU A 234 -13.36 12.51 35.10
CA LEU A 234 -14.29 11.75 34.27
C LEU A 234 -14.81 10.55 35.07
N THR A 235 -15.72 10.86 35.99
CA THR A 235 -16.41 9.91 36.85
C THR A 235 -17.69 9.47 36.18
N ILE A 236 -17.93 8.17 36.15
CA ILE A 236 -19.17 7.58 35.67
C ILE A 236 -19.92 7.08 36.88
N LYS A 237 -21.00 7.79 37.24
CA LYS A 237 -21.89 7.40 38.34
C LYS A 237 -22.50 6.00 38.08
N PRO A 238 -23.01 5.32 39.11
CA PRO A 238 -23.75 4.09 38.93
C PRO A 238 -24.86 4.22 37.87
N ASN A 239 -24.96 3.24 36.96
CA ASN A 239 -25.86 3.25 35.80
C ASN A 239 -25.69 4.43 34.82
N GLY A 240 -24.62 5.21 34.98
CA GLY A 240 -24.29 6.32 34.10
C GLY A 240 -23.49 5.87 32.88
N PHE A 241 -23.23 6.84 31.99
CA PHE A 241 -22.36 6.65 30.85
C PHE A 241 -21.44 7.85 30.64
N LEU A 242 -20.35 7.62 29.91
CA LEU A 242 -19.44 8.64 29.43
C LEU A 242 -19.21 8.43 27.94
N SER A 243 -19.31 9.52 27.17
CA SER A 243 -18.94 9.52 25.76
C SER A 243 -17.63 10.27 25.57
N LEU A 244 -16.72 9.68 24.81
CA LEU A 244 -15.47 10.31 24.40
C LEU A 244 -15.22 10.08 22.90
N VAL A 245 -14.46 11.00 22.31
CA VAL A 245 -13.98 10.89 20.93
C VAL A 245 -12.53 10.46 20.98
N LEU A 246 -12.22 9.26 20.49
CA LEU A 246 -10.86 8.75 20.31
C LEU A 246 -10.45 8.96 18.85
N THR A 247 -9.38 9.73 18.64
CA THR A 247 -8.77 9.94 17.33
C THR A 247 -7.48 9.14 17.26
N ILE A 248 -7.39 8.20 16.33
CA ILE A 248 -6.18 7.44 16.02
C ILE A 248 -5.56 8.04 14.76
N ILE A 249 -4.28 8.41 14.81
CA ILE A 249 -3.52 8.95 13.68
C ILE A 249 -2.76 7.79 13.03
N LEU A 250 -2.99 7.56 11.74
CA LEU A 250 -2.31 6.50 11.00
C LEU A 250 -0.79 6.73 10.99
N PRO A 251 0.01 5.70 11.29
CA PRO A 251 1.42 5.83 11.59
C PRO A 251 2.26 6.15 10.35
N ARG A 252 3.48 6.65 10.57
CA ARG A 252 4.49 6.82 9.51
C ARG A 252 5.30 5.54 9.25
N VAL A 253 4.61 4.39 9.34
CA VAL A 253 5.11 3.06 9.00
C VAL A 253 3.92 2.27 8.44
N SER A 254 4.16 1.32 7.53
CA SER A 254 3.06 0.51 7.00
C SER A 254 2.58 -0.50 8.05
N TYR A 255 1.27 -0.73 8.12
CA TYR A 255 0.69 -1.63 9.13
C TYR A 255 -0.47 -2.45 8.57
N TYR A 256 -0.46 -3.76 8.87
CA TYR A 256 -1.59 -4.66 8.70
C TYR A 256 -1.78 -5.45 9.99
N GLY A 257 -3.00 -5.45 10.51
CA GLY A 257 -3.35 -6.23 11.68
C GLY A 257 -4.37 -5.52 12.56
N ASP A 258 -4.52 -6.04 13.77
CA ASP A 258 -5.52 -5.57 14.70
C ASP A 258 -5.02 -4.41 15.55
N VAL A 259 -5.93 -3.57 16.03
CA VAL A 259 -5.64 -2.51 16.99
C VAL A 259 -6.32 -2.85 18.30
N TYR A 260 -5.60 -2.72 19.42
CA TYR A 260 -6.11 -3.01 20.75
C TYR A 260 -6.24 -1.71 21.54
N ILE A 261 -7.43 -1.43 22.02
CA ILE A 261 -7.73 -0.31 22.90
C ILE A 261 -7.94 -0.86 24.30
N LYS A 262 -7.12 -0.44 25.25
CA LYS A 262 -7.29 -0.78 26.67
C LYS A 262 -7.75 0.44 27.43
N ILE A 263 -8.83 0.29 28.17
CA ILE A 263 -9.41 1.32 29.02
C ILE A 263 -9.20 0.92 30.48
N THR A 264 -8.63 1.82 31.28
CA THR A 264 -8.31 1.56 32.68
C THR A 264 -9.14 2.47 33.58
N PHE A 265 -9.77 1.86 34.58
CA PHE A 265 -10.57 2.55 35.60
C PHE A 265 -9.96 2.37 36.99
N ALA A 266 -10.28 3.31 37.90
CA ALA A 266 -10.10 3.21 39.34
C ALA A 266 -11.44 3.39 40.06
#